data_AF-A0A443RUD4-F1
#
_entry.id   AF-A0A443RUD4-F1
#
_cell.length_a   1.000
_cell.length_b   1.000
_cell.length_c   1.000
_cell.angle_alpha   90.00
_cell.angle_beta   90.00
_cell.angle_gamma   90.00
#
_symmetry.space_group_name_H-M   'P 1'
#
loop_
_entity.id
_entity.type
_entity.pdbx_description
1 polymer ?
#
loop_
_entity_poly.entity_id
_entity_poly.type
_entity_poly.pdbx_seq_one_letter_code
_entity_poly.pdbx_strand_id
1 'polypeptide(L)' 'MISMYVGKEQVDWDRAVKMLTLAYVTSVHATTGFTPFFLLYGREARLPID' A
#
# COMPACT_ATOMS: atom_id res chain seq x y z
N MET A 1 -4.42 10.86 3.87
CA MET A 1 -3.38 9.82 4.08
C MET A 1 -2.17 10.08 3.20
N ILE A 2 -2.32 10.22 1.87
CA ILE A 2 -1.17 10.52 1.00
C ILE A 2 -0.47 11.85 1.34
N SER A 3 -1.22 12.91 1.68
CA SER A 3 -0.69 14.22 2.07
C SER A 3 0.30 14.22 3.25
N MET A 4 0.39 13.13 4.03
CA MET A 4 1.39 12.96 5.09
C MET A 4 2.77 12.55 4.54
N TYR A 5 2.82 12.06 3.30
CA TYR A 5 4.00 11.49 2.64
C TYR A 5 4.45 12.32 1.43
N VAL A 6 3.84 13.48 1.22
CA VAL A 6 4.15 14.41 0.12
C VAL A 6 4.66 15.70 0.72
N GLY A 7 5.60 16.37 0.05
CA GLY A 7 6.15 17.66 0.47
C GLY A 7 5.07 18.74 0.62
N LYS A 8 5.46 19.86 1.24
CA LYS A 8 4.54 20.98 1.53
C LYS A 8 3.80 21.51 0.29
N GLU A 9 4.46 21.48 -0.86
CA GLU A 9 3.91 21.95 -2.14
C GLU A 9 3.03 20.89 -2.85
N GLN A 10 2.97 19.67 -2.31
CA GLN A 10 2.18 18.54 -2.81
C GLN A 10 2.45 18.12 -4.26
N VAL A 11 3.64 18.41 -4.79
CA VAL A 11 4.04 18.11 -6.18
C VAL A 11 4.63 16.72 -6.38
N ASP A 12 5.15 16.10 -5.32
CA ASP A 12 5.89 14.84 -5.31
C ASP A 12 5.03 13.62 -4.94
N TRP A 13 3.72 13.72 -5.12
CA TRP A 13 2.77 12.68 -4.75
C TRP A 13 3.02 11.37 -5.50
N ASP A 14 3.42 11.46 -6.77
CA ASP A 14 3.72 10.34 -7.66
C ASP A 14 4.83 9.43 -7.10
N ARG A 15 5.79 10.02 -6.39
CA ARG A 15 6.88 9.29 -5.72
C ARG A 15 6.35 8.47 -4.55
N ALA A 16 5.36 8.99 -3.83
CA ALA A 16 4.76 8.32 -2.67
C ALA A 16 3.76 7.21 -3.06
N VAL A 17 3.05 7.36 -4.19
CA VAL A 17 1.97 6.42 -4.59
C VAL A 17 2.44 4.98 -4.61
N LYS A 18 3.57 4.68 -5.28
CA LYS A 18 4.02 3.29 -5.43
C LYS A 18 4.27 2.61 -4.08
N MET A 19 4.89 3.34 -3.14
CA MET A 19 5.18 2.84 -1.80
C MET A 19 3.90 2.66 -0.98
N LEU A 20 2.97 3.63 -1.04
CA LEU A 20 1.70 3.55 -0.34
C LEU A 20 0.80 2.44 -0.87
N THR A 21 0.77 2.25 -2.19
CA THR A 21 0.04 1.13 -2.81
C THR A 21 0.59 -0.20 -2.32
N LEU A 22 1.92 -0.36 -2.29
CA LEU A 22 2.54 -1.58 -1.77
C LEU A 22 2.14 -1.83 -0.31
N ALA A 23 2.30 -0.82 0.54
CA ALA A 23 1.94 -0.92 1.96
C ALA A 23 0.45 -1.25 2.15
N TYR A 24 -0.42 -0.68 1.32
CA TYR A 24 -1.86 -0.96 1.38
C TYR A 24 -2.20 -2.39 0.97
N VAL A 25 -1.65 -2.88 -0.15
CA VAL A 25 -2.00 -4.23 -0.64
C VAL A 25 -1.44 -5.35 0.24
N THR A 26 -0.38 -5.10 1.02
CA THR A 26 0.22 -6.09 1.94
C THR A 26 -0.22 -5.95 3.39
N SER A 27 -0.90 -4.86 3.77
CA SER A 27 -1.42 -4.70 5.13
C SER A 27 -2.78 -5.33 5.28
N VAL A 28 -3.03 -5.96 6.44
CA VAL A 28 -4.35 -6.50 6.78
C VAL A 28 -5.36 -5.37 6.89
N HIS A 29 -6.43 -5.45 6.12
CA HIS A 29 -7.49 -4.46 6.16
C HIS A 29 -8.46 -4.76 7.33
N ALA A 30 -8.71 -3.75 8.18
CA ALA A 30 -9.41 -3.94 9.46
C ALA A 30 -10.83 -4.53 9.33
N THR A 31 -11.55 -4.18 8.26
CA THR A 31 -12.93 -4.68 8.05
C THR A 31 -12.96 -6.14 7.60
N THR A 32 -11.99 -6.57 6.79
CA THR A 32 -12.00 -7.90 6.17
C THR A 32 -11.12 -8.89 6.92
N GLY A 33 -10.14 -8.43 7.69
CA GLY A 33 -9.16 -9.28 8.36
C GLY A 33 -8.14 -9.91 7.40
N PHE A 34 -8.16 -9.54 6.12
CA PHE A 34 -7.25 -10.05 5.09
C PHE A 34 -6.51 -8.91 4.39
N THR A 35 -5.36 -9.23 3.79
CA THR A 35 -4.66 -8.29 2.90
C THR A 35 -5.49 -8.09 1.61
N PRO A 36 -5.56 -6.87 1.06
CA PRO A 36 -6.22 -6.65 -0.23
C PRO A 36 -5.63 -7.52 -1.35
N PHE A 37 -4.33 -7.80 -1.32
CA PHE A 37 -3.68 -8.68 -2.28
C PHE A 37 -4.21 -10.13 -2.18
N PHE A 38 -4.35 -10.67 -0.97
CA PHE A 38 -4.91 -12.00 -0.77
C PHE A 38 -6.34 -12.11 -1.31
N LEU A 39 -7.17 -11.10 -1.08
CA LEU A 39 -8.55 -11.09 -1.58
C LEU A 39 -8.63 -11.05 -3.11
N LEU A 40 -7.66 -10.43 -3.78
CA LEU A 40 -7.64 -10.30 -5.24
C LEU A 40 -7.03 -11.53 -5.93
N TYR A 41 -5.98 -12.11 -5.36
CA TYR A 41 -5.18 -13.17 -6.01
C TYR A 41 -5.24 -14.54 -5.32
N GLY A 42 -5.93 -14.66 -4.19
CA GLY A 42 -6.06 -15.91 -3.43
C GLY A 42 -4.76 -16.40 -2.78
N ARG A 43 -3.72 -15.56 -2.72
CA ARG A 43 -2.42 -15.86 -2.09
C ARG A 43 -1.83 -14.58 -1.53
N GLU A 44 -0.94 -14.69 -0.54
CA GLU A 44 -0.22 -13.52 -0.03
C GLU A 44 0.79 -12.96 -1.05
N ALA A 45 1.02 -11.66 -0.97
CA ALA A 45 2.07 -11.00 -1.73
C ALA A 45 3.43 -11.54 -1.29
N ARG A 46 4.34 -11.80 -2.25
CA ARG A 46 5.74 -12.08 -1.95
C ARG A 46 6.54 -10.81 -2.19
N LEU A 47 7.11 -10.26 -1.13
CA LEU A 47 7.99 -9.11 -1.22
C LEU A 47 9.41 -9.57 -1.56
N PRO A 48 10.22 -8.75 -2.23
CA PRO A 48 11.63 -9.08 -2.50
C PRO A 48 12.49 -9.28 -1.24
N ILE A 49 11.97 -8.91 -0.07
CA ILE A 49 12.63 -9.06 1.24
C ILE A 49 12.18 -10.33 1.98
N ASP A 50 11.13 -11.01 1.49
CA ASP A 50 10.62 -12.27 2.06
C ASP A 50 11.43 -13.51 1.61
#